data_AF-A0A355DR74-F1
#
_entry.id   AF-A0A355DR74-F1
#
_cell.length_a   1.000
_cell.length_b   1.000
_cell.length_c   1.000
_cell.angle_alpha   90.00
_cell.angle_beta   90.00
_cell.angle_gamma   90.00
#
_symmetry.space_group_name_H-M   'P 1'
#
loop_
_entity.id
_entity.type
_entity.pdbx_description
1 polymer ?
#
loop_
_entity_poly.entity_id
_entity_poly.type
_entity_poly.pdbx_seq_one_letter_code
_entity_poly.pdbx_strand_id
1 'polypeptide(L)'
;PGVDEEAIGIIKAYVLTEKKALHLRAKRTFTDSFSRQRKAGDEWLVTFTDAEIHIADVYEEVVGEVEITTLGDREWCIVVNPIDEEGKPQLGMREVRQGRLSFFLHPGESLENGIQNIYVLGEQEALLLKAKEGFREGEGDNLIQRYPGDMWMIAGPRDYIPRVEVEVIEKRQAIPLDKNEGIYVRDIQTGELKVVSGPQAYMLSPYEELWEKELPPIVEELLAIKNDPVSERGRYHVSKSKGSDRSTEISESSTLDQTASARDKSRAVVFHVPQNATVQIHDYKERTARTVFGPDLVMLGPDEAFTVLSLSGSVPKRPHIIKSLALLLGPDFMTDLFTVETSDHARLQLRLSYNWYFDVDRHDEQAAAKLFQVPDFVDTACKAIASRVRGAVAGVKFDEFHRNSAHIIRTAVFGTDADGHVRDELRFRTNNLVIFNVDIQSVEPVDEETLKSLQKSVQIAIQITTDAQEAAARHDAERI
;
A
#
# COMPACT_ATOMS: atom_id res chain seq x y z
N PRO A 1 60.97 -17.53 -63.35
CA PRO A 1 61.66 -18.63 -62.64
C PRO A 1 63.06 -18.85 -63.23
N GLY A 2 64.09 -18.58 -62.43
CA GLY A 2 65.46 -19.04 -62.69
C GLY A 2 65.57 -20.57 -62.60
N VAL A 3 66.79 -21.09 -62.77
CA VAL A 3 67.05 -22.55 -62.76
C VAL A 3 66.79 -23.19 -61.39
N ASP A 4 66.76 -22.38 -60.33
CA ASP A 4 66.55 -22.80 -58.93
C ASP A 4 65.18 -22.37 -58.36
N GLU A 5 64.23 -21.91 -59.19
CA GLU A 5 62.94 -21.38 -58.74
C GLU A 5 61.76 -22.22 -59.28
N GLU A 6 60.99 -22.83 -58.39
CA GLU A 6 59.71 -23.48 -58.72
C GLU A 6 58.54 -22.56 -58.34
N ALA A 7 57.63 -22.30 -59.28
CA ALA A 7 56.45 -21.50 -59.04
C ALA A 7 55.38 -22.33 -58.31
N ILE A 8 55.23 -22.11 -57.00
CA ILE A 8 54.32 -22.89 -56.14
C ILE A 8 52.85 -22.44 -56.29
N GLY A 9 52.59 -21.16 -56.59
CA GLY A 9 51.23 -20.64 -56.78
C GLY A 9 51.14 -19.13 -56.90
N ILE A 10 49.92 -18.64 -57.16
CA ILE A 10 49.58 -17.20 -57.23
C ILE A 10 48.80 -16.84 -55.97
N ILE A 11 49.31 -15.90 -55.19
CA ILE A 11 48.62 -15.36 -54.00
C ILE A 11 47.83 -14.12 -54.42
N LYS A 12 46.57 -14.04 -54.00
CA LYS A 12 45.73 -12.85 -54.22
C LYS A 12 46.11 -11.76 -53.22
N ALA A 13 46.23 -10.54 -53.70
CA ALA A 13 46.45 -9.38 -52.85
C ALA A 13 45.14 -8.98 -52.13
N TYR A 14 45.26 -8.53 -50.89
CA TYR A 14 44.14 -8.02 -50.10
C TYR A 14 44.02 -6.51 -50.33
N VAL A 15 42.83 -6.07 -50.75
CA VAL A 15 42.52 -4.65 -50.93
C VAL A 15 42.04 -4.10 -49.59
N LEU A 16 42.79 -3.15 -49.04
CA LEU A 16 42.47 -2.47 -47.81
C LEU A 16 41.68 -1.20 -48.12
N THR A 17 40.78 -0.83 -47.22
CA THR A 17 39.98 0.39 -47.35
C THR A 17 39.98 1.11 -46.02
N GLU A 18 39.50 2.35 -45.98
CA GLU A 18 39.30 3.07 -44.71
C GLU A 18 38.40 2.31 -43.73
N LYS A 19 37.59 1.34 -44.20
CA LYS A 19 36.69 0.53 -43.37
C LYS A 19 37.20 -0.87 -43.07
N LYS A 20 38.35 -1.27 -43.62
CA LYS A 20 38.82 -2.65 -43.61
C LYS A 20 40.33 -2.73 -43.43
N ALA A 21 40.74 -3.35 -42.33
CA ALA A 21 42.13 -3.66 -42.01
C ALA A 21 42.40 -5.17 -42.12
N LEU A 22 43.68 -5.53 -42.25
CA LEU A 22 44.12 -6.93 -42.30
C LEU A 22 44.85 -7.30 -41.01
N HIS A 23 44.40 -8.36 -40.36
CA HIS A 23 45.05 -8.92 -39.18
C HIS A 23 46.07 -9.98 -39.59
N LEU A 24 47.33 -9.70 -39.28
CA LEU A 24 48.47 -10.56 -39.59
C LEU A 24 49.12 -11.10 -38.32
N ARG A 25 49.71 -12.29 -38.46
CA ARG A 25 50.54 -12.95 -37.45
C ARG A 25 51.88 -13.38 -38.04
N ALA A 26 52.98 -13.14 -37.33
CA ALA A 26 54.31 -13.57 -37.75
C ALA A 26 54.55 -15.05 -37.45
N LYS A 27 54.92 -15.84 -38.46
CA LYS A 27 55.31 -17.26 -38.29
C LYS A 27 56.73 -17.43 -37.75
N ARG A 28 57.60 -16.48 -38.04
CA ARG A 28 59.02 -16.44 -37.62
C ARG A 28 59.44 -15.02 -37.31
N THR A 29 60.58 -14.83 -36.67
CA THR A 29 61.16 -13.49 -36.49
C THR A 29 61.72 -13.00 -37.82
N PHE A 30 61.22 -11.87 -38.32
CA PHE A 30 61.64 -11.26 -39.57
C PHE A 30 61.43 -9.73 -39.53
N THR A 31 61.88 -9.04 -40.56
CA THR A 31 61.59 -7.62 -40.75
C THR A 31 60.51 -7.49 -41.82
N ASP A 32 59.40 -6.84 -41.50
CA ASP A 32 58.28 -6.68 -42.42
C ASP A 32 58.58 -5.68 -43.56
N SER A 33 57.67 -5.61 -44.53
CA SER A 33 57.77 -4.68 -45.67
C SER A 33 57.78 -3.21 -45.26
N PHE A 34 57.38 -2.90 -44.02
CA PHE A 34 57.37 -1.57 -43.42
C PHE A 34 58.61 -1.29 -42.56
N SER A 35 59.65 -2.13 -42.68
CA SER A 35 60.90 -2.05 -41.93
C SER A 35 60.75 -2.17 -40.40
N ARG A 36 59.67 -2.78 -39.91
CA ARG A 36 59.47 -3.08 -38.49
C ARG A 36 59.90 -4.51 -38.20
N GLN A 37 60.65 -4.70 -37.11
CA GLN A 37 61.06 -6.02 -36.67
C GLN A 37 59.89 -6.73 -35.96
N ARG A 38 59.46 -7.86 -36.50
CA ARG A 38 58.39 -8.71 -35.94
C ARG A 38 59.02 -9.97 -35.35
N LYS A 39 58.63 -10.34 -34.14
CA LYS A 39 59.02 -11.62 -33.51
C LYS A 39 58.01 -12.70 -33.88
N ALA A 40 58.44 -13.96 -33.82
CA ALA A 40 57.54 -15.08 -34.04
C ALA A 40 56.35 -15.05 -33.06
N GLY A 41 55.13 -15.12 -33.60
CA GLY A 41 53.88 -15.04 -32.85
C GLY A 41 53.32 -13.63 -32.66
N ASP A 42 54.05 -12.57 -33.01
CA ASP A 42 53.54 -11.20 -32.93
C ASP A 42 52.34 -11.04 -33.88
N GLU A 43 51.31 -10.33 -33.41
CA GLU A 43 50.11 -10.01 -34.19
C GLU A 43 49.98 -8.50 -34.38
N TRP A 44 49.57 -8.06 -35.57
CA TRP A 44 49.36 -6.63 -35.86
C TRP A 44 48.27 -6.42 -36.91
N LEU A 45 47.85 -5.18 -37.05
CA LEU A 45 46.97 -4.74 -38.14
C LEU A 45 47.78 -4.02 -39.21
N VAL A 46 47.44 -4.29 -40.47
CA VAL A 46 47.81 -3.48 -41.62
C VAL A 46 46.57 -2.70 -42.03
N THR A 47 46.69 -1.37 -42.00
CA THR A 47 45.59 -0.46 -42.31
C THR A 47 45.83 0.25 -43.65
N PHE A 48 44.81 0.95 -44.14
CA PHE A 48 44.91 1.72 -45.38
C PHE A 48 46.03 2.79 -45.34
N THR A 49 46.42 3.29 -44.15
CA THR A 49 47.54 4.25 -44.01
C THR A 49 48.89 3.61 -44.23
N ASP A 50 49.02 2.29 -44.02
CA ASP A 50 50.26 1.55 -44.24
C ASP A 50 50.38 1.13 -45.71
N ALA A 51 49.32 0.55 -46.28
CA ALA A 51 49.25 0.16 -47.69
C ALA A 51 47.81 0.08 -48.20
N GLU A 52 47.56 0.48 -49.46
CA GLU A 52 46.26 0.29 -50.12
C GLU A 52 45.98 -1.18 -50.45
N ILE A 53 47.06 -1.92 -50.76
CA ILE A 53 47.01 -3.33 -51.14
C ILE A 53 48.13 -4.04 -50.38
N HIS A 54 47.79 -5.07 -49.62
CA HIS A 54 48.77 -5.89 -48.92
C HIS A 54 48.84 -7.30 -49.52
N ILE A 55 50.05 -7.76 -49.79
CA ILE A 55 50.34 -9.15 -50.19
C ILE A 55 51.08 -9.79 -49.04
N ALA A 56 50.50 -10.85 -48.47
CA ALA A 56 51.11 -11.54 -47.35
C ALA A 56 52.45 -12.18 -47.76
N ASP A 57 53.52 -11.85 -47.03
CA ASP A 57 54.84 -12.44 -47.24
C ASP A 57 54.92 -13.89 -46.71
N VAL A 58 55.98 -14.62 -47.05
CA VAL A 58 56.19 -16.04 -46.70
C VAL A 58 56.14 -16.28 -45.19
N TYR A 59 56.59 -15.31 -44.40
CA TYR A 59 56.59 -15.37 -42.93
C TYR A 59 55.37 -14.73 -42.27
N GLU A 60 54.42 -14.24 -43.06
CA GLU A 60 53.16 -13.69 -42.59
C GLU A 60 52.03 -14.73 -42.69
N GLU A 61 51.14 -14.72 -41.72
CA GLU A 61 49.90 -15.48 -41.72
C GLU A 61 48.75 -14.50 -41.63
N VAL A 62 47.81 -14.56 -42.58
CA VAL A 62 46.57 -13.79 -42.51
C VAL A 62 45.63 -14.50 -41.55
N VAL A 63 45.36 -13.86 -40.41
CA VAL A 63 44.42 -14.38 -39.41
C VAL A 63 42.99 -14.04 -39.84
N GLY A 64 42.75 -12.83 -40.34
CA GLY A 64 41.44 -12.39 -40.78
C GLY A 64 41.40 -10.93 -41.22
N GLU A 65 40.21 -10.48 -41.59
CA GLU A 65 39.91 -9.09 -41.94
C GLU A 65 39.15 -8.44 -40.78
N VAL A 66 39.52 -7.20 -40.42
CA VAL A 66 38.92 -6.47 -39.31
C VAL A 66 38.16 -5.26 -39.85
N GLU A 67 36.89 -5.18 -39.52
CA GLU A 67 36.04 -4.04 -39.89
C GLU A 67 36.25 -2.87 -38.93
N ILE A 68 36.07 -1.65 -39.44
CA ILE A 68 36.18 -0.44 -38.62
C ILE A 68 35.03 -0.37 -37.61
N THR A 69 35.36 -0.05 -36.36
CA THR A 69 34.38 0.28 -35.33
C THR A 69 34.16 1.79 -35.33
N THR A 70 32.93 2.22 -35.57
CA THR A 70 32.56 3.64 -35.62
C THR A 70 31.71 4.01 -34.41
N LEU A 71 32.13 5.03 -33.67
CA LEU A 71 31.37 5.68 -32.62
C LEU A 71 30.77 7.00 -33.15
N GLY A 72 29.49 7.23 -32.88
CA GLY A 72 28.80 8.49 -33.10
C GLY A 72 29.02 9.51 -31.96
N ASP A 73 28.41 10.69 -32.10
CA ASP A 73 28.54 11.79 -31.12
C ASP A 73 27.96 11.45 -29.73
N ARG A 74 27.00 10.53 -29.67
CA ARG A 74 26.32 10.09 -28.43
C ARG A 74 26.59 8.64 -28.07
N GLU A 75 27.71 8.11 -28.54
CA GLU A 75 28.13 6.73 -28.31
C GLU A 75 29.49 6.68 -27.62
N TRP A 76 29.70 5.64 -26.82
CA TRP A 76 30.93 5.37 -26.10
C TRP A 76 31.12 3.86 -25.94
N CYS A 77 32.35 3.42 -25.70
CA CYS A 77 32.65 2.01 -25.42
C CYS A 77 33.84 1.87 -24.48
N ILE A 78 33.92 0.71 -23.80
CA ILE A 78 35.08 0.32 -23.00
C ILE A 78 35.88 -0.71 -23.79
N VAL A 79 37.14 -0.39 -24.07
CA VAL A 79 38.11 -1.29 -24.69
C VAL A 79 38.93 -1.95 -23.59
N VAL A 80 38.95 -3.29 -23.58
CA VAL A 80 39.74 -4.12 -22.67
C VAL A 80 41.06 -4.46 -23.33
N ASN A 81 42.14 -4.38 -22.56
CA ASN A 81 43.53 -4.57 -23.00
C ASN A 81 43.97 -3.58 -24.10
N PRO A 82 43.80 -2.26 -23.89
CA PRO A 82 44.22 -1.26 -24.87
C PRO A 82 45.71 -1.40 -25.19
N ILE A 83 46.08 -1.10 -26.43
CA ILE A 83 47.48 -1.15 -26.85
C ILE A 83 48.21 0.14 -26.48
N ASP A 84 49.45 0.03 -26.02
CA ASP A 84 50.33 1.17 -25.74
C ASP A 84 50.97 1.77 -27.01
N GLU A 85 51.71 2.87 -26.87
CA GLU A 85 52.42 3.50 -27.99
C GLU A 85 53.47 2.57 -28.62
N GLU A 86 53.96 1.59 -27.86
CA GLU A 86 54.90 0.56 -28.29
C GLU A 86 54.25 -0.65 -29.02
N GLY A 87 52.92 -0.65 -29.18
CA GLY A 87 52.20 -1.68 -29.91
C GLY A 87 51.96 -2.97 -29.11
N LYS A 88 52.04 -2.93 -27.77
CA LYS A 88 51.78 -4.06 -26.89
C LYS A 88 50.45 -3.93 -26.14
N PRO A 89 49.69 -5.04 -25.99
CA PRO A 89 48.44 -5.03 -25.25
C PRO A 89 48.69 -4.90 -23.74
N GLN A 90 48.04 -3.93 -23.11
CA GLN A 90 48.10 -3.71 -21.66
C GLN A 90 47.07 -4.59 -20.95
N LEU A 91 47.46 -5.85 -20.67
CA LEU A 91 46.55 -6.86 -20.10
C LEU A 91 45.93 -6.39 -18.78
N GLY A 92 44.59 -6.45 -18.71
CA GLY A 92 43.79 -6.10 -17.53
C GLY A 92 43.42 -4.61 -17.44
N MET A 93 44.02 -3.75 -18.27
CA MET A 93 43.64 -2.34 -18.35
C MET A 93 42.36 -2.17 -19.17
N ARG A 94 41.63 -1.10 -18.89
CA ARG A 94 40.40 -0.72 -19.61
C ARG A 94 40.47 0.75 -19.98
N GLU A 95 40.03 1.08 -21.17
CA GLU A 95 40.05 2.42 -21.73
C GLU A 95 38.65 2.82 -22.21
N VAL A 96 38.19 4.02 -21.85
CA VAL A 96 36.94 4.57 -22.37
C VAL A 96 37.23 5.35 -23.65
N ARG A 97 36.64 4.92 -24.78
CA ARG A 97 36.65 5.66 -26.05
C ARG A 97 35.27 6.30 -26.26
N GLN A 98 35.24 7.59 -26.59
CA GLN A 98 34.00 8.38 -26.68
C GLN A 98 34.03 9.41 -27.82
N GLY A 99 32.84 9.77 -28.32
CA GLY A 99 32.66 10.78 -29.36
C GLY A 99 32.88 10.24 -30.76
N ARG A 100 32.86 11.12 -31.76
CA ARG A 100 32.96 10.76 -33.18
C ARG A 100 34.36 10.25 -33.53
N LEU A 101 34.57 8.96 -33.31
CA LEU A 101 35.81 8.26 -33.53
C LEU A 101 35.56 7.04 -34.40
N SER A 102 36.48 6.75 -35.30
CA SER A 102 36.46 5.53 -36.10
C SER A 102 37.81 4.87 -35.93
N PHE A 103 37.83 3.66 -35.39
CA PHE A 103 39.05 2.96 -35.02
C PHE A 103 38.92 1.47 -35.32
N PHE A 104 40.06 0.80 -35.51
CA PHE A 104 40.10 -0.66 -35.58
C PHE A 104 40.44 -1.21 -34.21
N LEU A 105 39.81 -2.32 -33.84
CA LEU A 105 40.21 -3.06 -32.64
C LEU A 105 41.49 -3.81 -32.95
N HIS A 106 42.56 -3.48 -32.24
CA HIS A 106 43.83 -4.15 -32.44
C HIS A 106 43.80 -5.59 -31.90
N PRO A 107 44.75 -6.46 -32.33
CA PRO A 107 44.79 -7.84 -31.86
C PRO A 107 45.01 -7.89 -30.34
N GLY A 108 44.08 -8.53 -29.64
CA GLY A 108 44.06 -8.59 -28.17
C GLY A 108 43.14 -7.55 -27.51
N GLU A 109 42.72 -6.50 -28.24
CA GLU A 109 41.67 -5.59 -27.78
C GLU A 109 40.30 -6.25 -27.96
N SER A 110 39.40 -5.96 -27.01
CA SER A 110 37.99 -6.38 -27.13
C SER A 110 37.09 -5.33 -26.48
N LEU A 111 35.85 -5.25 -26.95
CA LEU A 111 34.84 -4.38 -26.34
C LEU A 111 34.18 -5.15 -25.19
N GLU A 112 34.14 -4.55 -23.99
CA GLU A 112 33.56 -5.21 -22.82
C GLU A 112 32.04 -5.39 -22.95
N ASN A 113 31.34 -4.31 -23.31
CA ASN A 113 29.87 -4.25 -23.41
C ASN A 113 29.40 -3.72 -24.76
N GLY A 114 30.23 -3.84 -25.80
CA GLY A 114 29.97 -3.26 -27.12
C GLY A 114 29.90 -1.72 -27.10
N ILE A 115 29.23 -1.16 -28.10
CA ILE A 115 28.96 0.29 -28.21
C ILE A 115 27.70 0.63 -27.41
N GLN A 116 27.82 1.60 -26.52
CA GLN A 116 26.75 2.06 -25.64
C GLN A 116 26.41 3.52 -25.91
N ASN A 117 25.16 3.89 -25.63
CA ASN A 117 24.73 5.28 -25.71
C ASN A 117 25.09 6.06 -24.45
N ILE A 118 25.35 7.35 -24.60
CA ILE A 118 25.57 8.27 -23.48
C ILE A 118 24.31 8.38 -22.63
N TYR A 119 24.47 8.48 -21.31
CA TYR A 119 23.35 8.74 -20.42
C TYR A 119 22.94 10.21 -20.49
N VAL A 120 21.73 10.43 -20.99
CA VAL A 120 21.10 11.76 -21.08
C VAL A 120 20.20 11.94 -19.88
N LEU A 121 20.49 12.96 -19.07
CA LEU A 121 19.72 13.28 -17.86
C LEU A 121 18.97 14.58 -18.06
N GLY A 122 17.65 14.54 -17.88
CA GLY A 122 16.82 15.73 -17.75
C GLY A 122 16.94 16.41 -16.38
N GLU A 123 16.26 17.54 -16.19
CA GLU A 123 16.31 18.33 -14.94
C GLU A 123 15.80 17.57 -13.69
N GLN A 124 14.85 16.64 -13.88
CA GLN A 124 14.25 15.83 -12.80
C GLN A 124 14.79 14.40 -12.78
N GLU A 125 15.88 14.13 -13.49
CA GLU A 125 16.50 12.82 -13.59
C GLU A 125 17.90 12.84 -13.00
N ALA A 126 18.31 11.71 -12.44
CA ALA A 126 19.64 11.53 -11.91
C ALA A 126 20.12 10.10 -12.10
N LEU A 127 21.45 9.91 -12.14
CA LEU A 127 22.05 8.58 -12.11
C LEU A 127 22.56 8.28 -10.72
N LEU A 128 22.20 7.11 -10.21
CA LEU A 128 22.85 6.50 -9.06
C LEU A 128 24.09 5.76 -9.54
N LEU A 129 25.23 6.16 -9.01
CA LEU A 129 26.54 5.62 -9.34
C LEU A 129 27.13 4.92 -8.12
N LYS A 130 27.95 3.91 -8.38
CA LYS A 130 28.73 3.19 -7.37
C LYS A 130 30.17 3.02 -7.82
N ALA A 131 31.12 3.27 -6.93
CA ALA A 131 32.53 3.03 -7.19
C ALA A 131 32.81 1.52 -7.14
N LYS A 132 33.35 0.95 -8.22
CA LYS A 132 33.93 -0.41 -8.22
C LYS A 132 35.33 -0.40 -7.63
N GLU A 133 36.11 0.62 -7.97
CA GLU A 133 37.49 0.79 -7.54
C GLU A 133 37.67 2.17 -6.92
N GLY A 134 38.70 2.33 -6.09
CA GLY A 134 38.99 3.60 -5.45
C GLY A 134 39.66 4.55 -6.44
N PHE A 135 39.08 5.74 -6.62
CA PHE A 135 39.64 6.77 -7.51
C PHE A 135 39.49 8.15 -6.90
N ARG A 136 40.19 9.12 -7.49
CA ARG A 136 40.13 10.54 -7.12
C ARG A 136 39.49 11.31 -8.26
N GLU A 137 38.47 12.08 -7.93
CA GLU A 137 37.72 12.90 -8.87
C GLU A 137 37.87 14.38 -8.53
N GLY A 138 38.01 15.25 -9.54
CA GLY A 138 38.12 16.71 -9.36
C GLY A 138 39.53 17.26 -9.60
N GLU A 139 39.63 18.59 -9.70
CA GLU A 139 40.87 19.33 -9.84
C GLU A 139 40.98 20.39 -8.73
N GLY A 140 42.20 20.62 -8.21
CA GLY A 140 42.47 21.61 -7.16
C GLY A 140 41.94 21.21 -5.77
N ASP A 141 41.28 22.14 -5.08
CA ASP A 141 40.79 21.97 -3.71
C ASP A 141 39.53 21.09 -3.60
N ASN A 142 38.88 20.76 -4.72
CA ASN A 142 37.67 19.93 -4.77
C ASN A 142 37.98 18.46 -5.11
N LEU A 143 39.10 17.94 -4.62
CA LEU A 143 39.47 16.54 -4.84
C LEU A 143 38.61 15.62 -3.97
N ILE A 144 37.66 14.95 -4.60
CA ILE A 144 36.79 13.96 -3.96
C ILE A 144 37.46 12.60 -4.09
N GLN A 145 37.90 12.04 -2.97
CA GLN A 145 38.36 10.66 -2.91
C GLN A 145 37.16 9.73 -2.72
N ARG A 146 36.97 8.80 -3.67
CA ARG A 146 35.94 7.76 -3.62
C ARG A 146 36.56 6.44 -3.22
N TYR A 147 35.91 5.72 -2.33
CA TYR A 147 36.28 4.36 -1.94
C TYR A 147 35.41 3.34 -2.67
N PRO A 148 35.91 2.11 -2.88
CA PRO A 148 35.09 1.02 -3.42
C PRO A 148 33.80 0.84 -2.63
N GLY A 149 32.66 0.85 -3.32
CA GLY A 149 31.33 0.72 -2.73
C GLY A 149 30.64 2.05 -2.41
N ASP A 150 31.33 3.19 -2.44
CA ASP A 150 30.71 4.50 -2.26
C ASP A 150 29.64 4.73 -3.33
N MET A 151 28.49 5.25 -2.91
CA MET A 151 27.38 5.58 -3.79
C MET A 151 27.14 7.09 -3.81
N TRP A 152 26.92 7.64 -5.00
CA TRP A 152 26.59 9.04 -5.16
C TRP A 152 25.67 9.23 -6.35
N MET A 153 25.10 10.43 -6.45
CA MET A 153 24.14 10.75 -7.48
C MET A 153 24.63 11.90 -8.34
N ILE A 154 24.37 11.81 -9.64
CA ILE A 154 24.61 12.88 -10.61
C ILE A 154 23.26 13.34 -11.14
N ALA A 155 22.83 14.55 -10.78
CA ALA A 155 21.58 15.14 -11.27
C ALA A 155 21.79 15.83 -12.63
N GLY A 156 20.78 15.80 -13.51
CA GLY A 156 20.77 16.56 -14.75
C GLY A 156 20.49 18.07 -14.56
N PRO A 157 20.37 18.85 -15.65
CA PRO A 157 20.47 18.42 -17.03
C PRO A 157 21.92 18.28 -17.49
N ARG A 158 22.38 17.07 -17.80
CA ARG A 158 23.72 16.81 -18.33
C ARG A 158 23.82 15.48 -19.06
N ASP A 159 24.78 15.39 -19.96
CA ASP A 159 25.22 14.14 -20.57
C ASP A 159 26.32 13.52 -19.68
N TYR A 160 26.25 12.21 -19.43
CA TYR A 160 27.20 11.51 -18.57
C TYR A 160 27.70 10.22 -19.21
N ILE A 161 29.03 10.05 -19.19
CA ILE A 161 29.73 8.82 -19.57
C ILE A 161 30.45 8.31 -18.32
N PRO A 162 30.16 7.07 -17.87
CA PRO A 162 30.81 6.52 -16.69
C PRO A 162 32.29 6.26 -16.95
N ARG A 163 33.11 6.53 -15.93
CA ARG A 163 34.53 6.10 -15.91
C ARG A 163 34.63 4.59 -15.71
N VAL A 164 35.80 4.04 -15.99
CA VAL A 164 36.11 2.60 -15.82
C VAL A 164 35.84 2.13 -14.39
N GLU A 165 36.19 2.95 -13.41
CA GLU A 165 36.08 2.64 -11.98
C GLU A 165 34.66 2.80 -11.44
N VAL A 166 33.72 3.26 -12.27
CA VAL A 166 32.36 3.65 -11.87
C VAL A 166 31.32 2.76 -12.54
N GLU A 167 30.38 2.27 -11.75
CA GLU A 167 29.22 1.52 -12.21
C GLU A 167 27.95 2.36 -12.09
N VAL A 168 27.13 2.36 -13.13
CA VAL A 168 25.79 2.95 -13.10
C VAL A 168 24.82 1.89 -12.54
N ILE A 169 24.22 2.16 -11.39
CA ILE A 169 23.26 1.24 -10.77
C ILE A 169 21.87 1.44 -11.39
N GLU A 170 21.38 2.67 -11.36
CA GLU A 170 20.00 2.98 -11.71
C GLU A 170 19.85 4.43 -12.18
N LYS A 171 18.91 4.66 -13.08
CA LYS A 171 18.43 6.00 -13.43
C LYS A 171 17.20 6.33 -12.58
N ARG A 172 17.35 7.33 -11.69
CA ARG A 172 16.30 7.79 -10.79
C ARG A 172 15.57 9.00 -11.36
N GLN A 173 14.29 9.10 -11.04
CA GLN A 173 13.45 10.24 -11.36
C GLN A 173 12.84 10.81 -10.08
N ALA A 174 12.63 12.12 -10.05
CA ALA A 174 11.93 12.75 -8.94
C ALA A 174 10.46 12.28 -8.92
N ILE A 175 9.99 11.83 -7.77
CA ILE A 175 8.62 11.37 -7.55
C ILE A 175 7.77 12.61 -7.16
N PRO A 176 6.79 13.02 -7.98
CA PRO A 176 5.90 14.12 -7.62
C PRO A 176 4.95 13.67 -6.50
N LEU A 177 4.92 14.43 -5.41
CA LEU A 177 4.04 14.21 -4.26
C LEU A 177 3.11 15.42 -4.09
N ASP A 178 1.81 15.19 -4.13
CA ASP A 178 0.78 16.19 -3.80
C ASP A 178 0.61 16.36 -2.27
N LYS A 179 -0.16 17.37 -1.84
CA LYS A 179 -0.35 17.72 -0.41
C LYS A 179 -0.82 16.57 0.49
N ASN A 180 -1.63 15.66 -0.07
CA ASN A 180 -2.21 14.53 0.65
C ASN A 180 -1.55 13.19 0.24
N GLU A 181 -0.40 13.25 -0.42
CA GLU A 181 0.35 12.09 -0.83
C GLU A 181 1.69 12.03 -0.11
N GLY A 182 2.22 10.82 0.00
CA GLY A 182 3.55 10.59 0.53
C GLY A 182 4.09 9.25 0.08
N ILE A 183 5.35 9.02 0.37
CA ILE A 183 6.05 7.75 0.12
C ILE A 183 6.81 7.35 1.38
N TYR A 184 6.96 6.04 1.56
CA TYR A 184 7.84 5.51 2.58
C TYR A 184 9.24 5.32 2.01
N VAL A 185 10.22 5.85 2.73
CA VAL A 185 11.62 5.82 2.35
C VAL A 185 12.40 5.15 3.47
N ARG A 186 13.28 4.22 3.09
CA ARG A 186 14.23 3.57 3.99
C ARG A 186 15.64 4.01 3.65
N ASP A 187 16.38 4.39 4.67
CA ASP A 187 17.82 4.57 4.57
C ASP A 187 18.52 3.20 4.69
N ILE A 188 19.34 2.85 3.71
CA ILE A 188 20.05 1.56 3.60
C ILE A 188 21.24 1.51 4.59
N GLN A 189 21.83 2.66 4.95
CA GLN A 189 22.94 2.74 5.91
C GLN A 189 22.45 2.63 7.35
N THR A 190 21.43 3.43 7.71
CA THR A 190 20.94 3.50 9.09
C THR A 190 19.80 2.52 9.36
N GLY A 191 19.11 2.06 8.32
CA GLY A 191 17.86 1.31 8.43
C GLY A 191 16.67 2.17 8.82
N GLU A 192 16.82 3.49 8.95
CA GLU A 192 15.77 4.39 9.39
C GLU A 192 14.65 4.49 8.35
N LEU A 193 13.41 4.32 8.82
CA LEU A 193 12.22 4.48 8.01
C LEU A 193 11.64 5.87 8.26
N LYS A 194 11.29 6.57 7.18
CA LYS A 194 10.58 7.84 7.25
C LYS A 194 9.47 7.90 6.20
N VAL A 195 8.46 8.71 6.50
CA VAL A 195 7.45 9.11 5.52
C VAL A 195 7.82 10.48 4.98
N VAL A 196 7.84 10.63 3.66
CA VAL A 196 8.03 11.92 3.00
C VAL A 196 6.69 12.33 2.40
N SER A 197 6.14 13.45 2.88
CA SER A 197 4.87 14.00 2.40
C SER A 197 5.07 15.17 1.43
N GLY A 198 4.09 15.40 0.56
CA GLY A 198 4.05 16.55 -0.33
C GLY A 198 3.59 17.86 0.34
N PRO A 199 3.49 18.98 -0.40
CA PRO A 199 3.67 19.09 -1.85
C PRO A 199 5.13 19.33 -2.26
N GLN A 200 5.79 18.32 -2.82
CA GLN A 200 7.15 18.44 -3.36
C GLN A 200 7.47 17.33 -4.36
N ALA A 201 8.41 17.56 -5.27
CA ALA A 201 9.01 16.50 -6.07
C ALA A 201 10.21 15.93 -5.31
N TYR A 202 10.07 14.71 -4.77
CA TYR A 202 11.11 14.10 -3.96
C TYR A 202 11.98 13.17 -4.79
N MET A 203 13.30 13.38 -4.74
CA MET A 203 14.28 12.49 -5.35
C MET A 203 14.99 11.71 -4.25
N LEU A 204 14.97 10.37 -4.35
CA LEU A 204 15.62 9.48 -3.39
C LEU A 204 17.13 9.74 -3.34
N SER A 205 17.66 9.94 -2.14
CA SER A 205 19.10 10.10 -1.88
C SER A 205 19.86 8.81 -2.22
N PRO A 206 21.21 8.84 -2.42
CA PRO A 206 21.96 7.66 -2.87
C PRO A 206 21.79 6.40 -2.02
N TYR A 207 21.58 6.58 -0.72
CA TYR A 207 21.39 5.49 0.25
C TYR A 207 19.92 5.31 0.65
N GLU A 208 18.99 5.91 -0.08
CA GLU A 208 17.56 5.76 0.14
C GLU A 208 16.94 4.82 -0.88
N GLU A 209 16.01 3.98 -0.42
CA GLU A 209 15.15 3.13 -1.23
C GLU A 209 13.68 3.33 -0.85
N LEU A 210 12.77 3.01 -1.77
CA LEU A 210 11.34 2.96 -1.46
C LEU A 210 11.07 1.74 -0.59
N TRP A 211 10.32 1.94 0.49
CA TRP A 211 9.95 0.86 1.39
C TRP A 211 8.48 0.52 1.27
N GLU A 212 8.18 -0.77 1.18
CA GLU A 212 6.80 -1.24 1.09
C GLU A 212 6.22 -1.49 2.48
N LYS A 213 5.17 -0.74 2.84
CA LYS A 213 4.43 -0.97 4.08
C LYS A 213 3.40 -2.07 3.87
N GLU A 214 3.60 -3.21 4.54
CA GLU A 214 2.60 -4.26 4.59
C GLU A 214 1.56 -3.99 5.67
N LEU A 215 0.29 -4.19 5.33
CA LEU A 215 -0.84 -4.04 6.24
C LEU A 215 -1.55 -5.39 6.41
N PRO A 216 -2.20 -5.63 7.57
CA PRO A 216 -3.07 -6.78 7.72
C PRO A 216 -4.19 -6.79 6.66
N PRO A 217 -4.58 -7.96 6.11
CA PRO A 217 -5.56 -8.03 5.02
C PRO A 217 -6.89 -7.34 5.34
N ILE A 218 -7.33 -7.45 6.59
CA ILE A 218 -8.54 -6.77 7.09
C ILE A 218 -8.45 -5.24 6.98
N VAL A 219 -7.28 -4.65 7.18
CA VAL A 219 -7.08 -3.20 7.05
C VAL A 219 -7.09 -2.81 5.59
N GLU A 220 -6.44 -3.59 4.72
CA GLU A 220 -6.45 -3.34 3.28
C GLU A 220 -7.86 -3.40 2.68
N GLU A 221 -8.66 -4.40 3.10
CA GLU A 221 -10.08 -4.49 2.76
C GLU A 221 -10.85 -3.23 3.20
N LEU A 222 -10.67 -2.80 4.46
CA LEU A 222 -11.36 -1.63 5.00
C LEU A 222 -10.92 -0.31 4.35
N LEU A 223 -9.66 -0.19 3.91
CA LEU A 223 -9.15 0.97 3.17
C LEU A 223 -9.63 0.99 1.71
N ALA A 224 -9.81 -0.19 1.09
CA ALA A 224 -10.31 -0.30 -0.27
C ALA A 224 -11.79 0.11 -0.37
N ILE A 225 -12.55 -0.06 0.71
CA ILE A 225 -13.92 0.44 0.85
C ILE A 225 -13.86 1.98 0.95
N LYS A 226 -13.80 2.66 -0.19
CA LYS A 226 -13.86 4.14 -0.30
C LYS A 226 -15.22 4.75 0.11
N ASN A 227 -16.10 3.98 0.75
CA ASN A 227 -17.42 4.44 1.15
C ASN A 227 -17.40 4.91 2.60
N ASP A 228 -18.11 6.01 2.83
CA ASP A 228 -18.37 6.55 4.16
C ASP A 228 -19.04 5.48 5.04
N PRO A 229 -18.50 5.10 6.22
CA PRO A 229 -19.07 4.06 7.09
C PRO A 229 -20.51 4.35 7.53
N VAL A 230 -20.97 5.60 7.42
CA VAL A 230 -22.37 5.99 7.60
C VAL A 230 -23.27 5.37 6.52
N SER A 231 -22.79 5.29 5.28
CA SER A 231 -23.54 4.79 4.12
C SER A 231 -23.70 3.26 4.08
N GLU A 232 -22.84 2.52 4.80
CA GLU A 232 -22.85 1.04 4.77
C GLU A 232 -23.94 0.41 5.65
N ARG A 233 -24.45 1.12 6.65
CA ARG A 233 -25.47 0.58 7.58
C ARG A 233 -26.80 0.25 6.88
N GLY A 234 -27.12 0.96 5.81
CA GLY A 234 -28.30 0.68 4.99
C GLY A 234 -28.18 -0.59 4.12
N ARG A 235 -26.96 -1.08 3.83
CA ARG A 235 -26.74 -2.20 2.89
C ARG A 235 -26.65 -3.57 3.57
N TYR A 236 -26.24 -3.63 4.84
CA TYR A 236 -26.23 -4.90 5.60
C TYR A 236 -27.62 -5.53 5.76
N HIS A 237 -28.69 -4.74 5.61
CA HIS A 237 -30.08 -5.22 5.64
C HIS A 237 -30.57 -5.84 4.32
N VAL A 238 -29.86 -5.65 3.20
CA VAL A 238 -30.35 -6.04 1.85
C VAL A 238 -29.62 -7.26 1.30
N SER A 239 -28.37 -7.55 1.70
CA SER A 239 -27.59 -8.63 1.07
C SER A 239 -27.93 -10.06 1.52
N LYS A 240 -28.82 -10.26 2.50
CA LYS A 240 -29.21 -11.60 2.99
C LYS A 240 -30.67 -11.99 2.75
N SER A 241 -31.48 -11.15 2.10
CA SER A 241 -32.91 -11.42 1.87
C SER A 241 -33.28 -11.73 0.41
N LYS A 242 -32.35 -12.25 -0.40
CA LYS A 242 -32.69 -12.89 -1.70
C LYS A 242 -31.94 -14.20 -1.90
N GLY A 243 -32.42 -15.23 -1.22
CA GLY A 243 -32.38 -16.59 -1.75
C GLY A 243 -33.64 -16.83 -2.58
N SER A 244 -33.44 -17.35 -3.79
CA SER A 244 -34.40 -17.87 -4.77
C SER A 244 -35.36 -16.91 -5.49
N ASP A 245 -35.22 -16.95 -6.82
CA ASP A 245 -36.20 -16.68 -7.87
C ASP A 245 -36.66 -15.24 -8.11
N ARG A 246 -35.99 -14.60 -9.09
CA ARG A 246 -36.61 -14.27 -10.40
C ARG A 246 -35.64 -13.51 -11.29
N SER A 247 -35.43 -14.07 -12.47
CA SER A 247 -34.92 -13.41 -13.67
C SER A 247 -35.83 -12.27 -14.09
N THR A 248 -35.33 -11.03 -14.15
CA THR A 248 -35.74 -10.01 -15.13
C THR A 248 -34.65 -8.94 -15.20
N GLU A 249 -34.23 -8.62 -16.42
CA GLU A 249 -33.21 -7.65 -16.81
C GLU A 249 -33.67 -6.18 -16.66
N ILE A 250 -32.69 -5.27 -16.83
CA ILE A 250 -32.78 -3.82 -17.11
C ILE A 250 -32.94 -2.96 -15.82
N SER A 251 -31.93 -2.20 -15.37
CA SER A 251 -31.35 -1.07 -16.11
C SER A 251 -29.91 -0.77 -15.66
N GLU A 252 -29.04 -0.62 -16.64
CA GLU A 252 -27.68 -0.09 -16.55
C GLU A 252 -27.70 1.39 -16.12
N SER A 253 -27.10 1.70 -14.97
CA SER A 253 -26.42 3.00 -14.75
C SER A 253 -25.68 3.00 -13.41
N SER A 254 -24.49 2.42 -13.38
CA SER A 254 -23.27 2.92 -12.68
C SER A 254 -22.28 1.77 -12.51
N THR A 255 -21.57 1.48 -13.61
CA THR A 255 -20.19 0.97 -13.66
C THR A 255 -19.58 0.52 -12.33
N LEU A 256 -19.77 -0.75 -11.98
CA LEU A 256 -18.94 -1.49 -11.04
C LEU A 256 -17.75 -2.11 -11.81
N ASP A 257 -17.03 -1.26 -12.55
CA ASP A 257 -15.70 -1.54 -13.08
C ASP A 257 -14.69 -0.80 -12.20
N GLN A 258 -14.46 -1.34 -11.00
CA GLN A 258 -13.19 -1.15 -10.31
C GLN A 258 -12.79 -2.53 -9.84
N THR A 259 -12.07 -3.25 -10.70
CA THR A 259 -10.98 -4.09 -10.20
C THR A 259 -10.25 -3.23 -9.18
N ALA A 260 -10.32 -3.60 -7.90
CA ALA A 260 -9.60 -2.89 -6.85
C ALA A 260 -8.12 -2.97 -7.24
N SER A 261 -7.60 -1.92 -7.88
CA SER A 261 -6.20 -1.84 -8.28
C SER A 261 -5.41 -2.08 -7.02
N ALA A 262 -4.51 -3.08 -7.05
CA ALA A 262 -3.67 -3.39 -5.92
C ALA A 262 -3.01 -2.10 -5.44
N ARG A 263 -3.12 -1.83 -4.13
CA ARG A 263 -2.55 -0.61 -3.52
C ARG A 263 -1.05 -0.61 -3.78
N ASP A 264 -0.52 0.52 -4.23
CA ASP A 264 0.91 0.75 -4.23
C ASP A 264 1.41 0.77 -2.77
N LYS A 265 2.15 -0.26 -2.38
CA LYS A 265 2.62 -0.45 -1.00
C LYS A 265 3.69 0.57 -0.59
N SER A 266 4.37 1.18 -1.56
CA SER A 266 5.41 2.19 -1.33
C SER A 266 4.83 3.56 -0.99
N ARG A 267 3.59 3.81 -1.40
CA ARG A 267 2.87 5.05 -1.08
C ARG A 267 2.37 5.05 0.37
N ALA A 268 2.46 6.23 0.97
CA ALA A 268 1.98 6.47 2.32
C ALA A 268 0.49 6.14 2.44
N VAL A 269 0.13 5.41 3.48
CA VAL A 269 -1.25 5.03 3.73
C VAL A 269 -2.00 6.23 4.27
N VAL A 270 -2.99 6.68 3.52
CA VAL A 270 -3.80 7.86 3.83
C VAL A 270 -5.24 7.43 4.06
N PHE A 271 -5.83 7.93 5.15
CA PHE A 271 -7.21 7.66 5.51
C PHE A 271 -7.94 8.97 5.85
N HIS A 272 -9.06 9.20 5.19
CA HIS A 272 -9.95 10.31 5.51
C HIS A 272 -10.87 9.89 6.65
N VAL A 273 -10.72 10.54 7.81
CA VAL A 273 -11.59 10.24 8.96
C VAL A 273 -12.98 10.85 8.67
N PRO A 274 -14.05 10.04 8.69
CA PRO A 274 -15.39 10.54 8.44
C PRO A 274 -15.80 11.61 9.44
N GLN A 275 -16.74 12.47 9.05
CA GLN A 275 -17.27 13.46 9.97
C GLN A 275 -17.88 12.77 11.19
N ASN A 276 -17.61 13.32 12.37
CA ASN A 276 -18.13 12.79 13.63
C ASN A 276 -17.71 11.33 13.91
N ALA A 277 -16.53 10.98 13.41
CA ALA A 277 -15.85 9.74 13.73
C ALA A 277 -14.47 10.05 14.31
N THR A 278 -13.86 9.03 14.89
CA THR A 278 -12.51 9.09 15.40
C THR A 278 -11.75 7.82 15.04
N VAL A 279 -10.46 7.94 14.78
CA VAL A 279 -9.57 6.82 14.51
C VAL A 279 -8.46 6.82 15.56
N GLN A 280 -8.07 5.63 16.01
CA GLN A 280 -6.89 5.46 16.86
C GLN A 280 -5.77 4.86 16.03
N ILE A 281 -4.59 5.46 16.18
CA ILE A 281 -3.36 5.05 15.52
C ILE A 281 -2.34 4.74 16.59
N HIS A 282 -1.74 3.57 16.48
CA HIS A 282 -0.74 3.07 17.40
C HIS A 282 0.64 3.14 16.75
N ASP A 283 1.58 3.82 17.39
CA ASP A 283 2.99 3.78 17.03
C ASP A 283 3.65 2.64 17.81
N TYR A 284 4.16 1.63 17.11
CA TYR A 284 4.79 0.47 17.74
C TYR A 284 6.22 0.73 18.20
N LYS A 285 6.90 1.71 17.60
CA LYS A 285 8.27 2.09 17.95
C LYS A 285 8.29 2.88 19.25
N GLU A 286 7.45 3.91 19.35
CA GLU A 286 7.33 4.75 20.55
C GLU A 286 6.36 4.19 21.60
N ARG A 287 5.59 3.15 21.26
CA ARG A 287 4.52 2.57 22.09
C ARG A 287 3.48 3.59 22.54
N THR A 288 3.27 4.63 21.74
CA THR A 288 2.26 5.65 21.96
C THR A 288 1.04 5.39 21.09
N ALA A 289 -0.10 5.97 21.46
CA ALA A 289 -1.30 5.94 20.65
C ALA A 289 -1.85 7.37 20.56
N ARG A 290 -2.19 7.78 19.34
CA ARG A 290 -2.85 9.06 19.09
C ARG A 290 -4.23 8.85 18.52
N THR A 291 -5.14 9.73 18.90
CA THR A 291 -6.54 9.69 18.46
C THR A 291 -6.79 10.89 17.56
N VAL A 292 -7.32 10.65 16.37
CA VAL A 292 -7.62 11.71 15.40
C VAL A 292 -9.11 11.77 15.13
N PHE A 293 -9.67 12.97 15.26
CA PHE A 293 -11.08 13.25 15.01
C PHE A 293 -11.31 13.69 13.57
N GLY A 294 -12.44 13.28 12.99
CA GLY A 294 -12.87 13.75 11.68
C GLY A 294 -13.37 15.20 11.69
N PRO A 295 -13.31 15.91 10.55
CA PRO A 295 -13.09 15.40 9.19
C PRO A 295 -11.62 15.47 8.71
N ASP A 296 -10.66 15.26 9.61
CA ASP A 296 -9.23 15.37 9.27
C ASP A 296 -8.73 14.16 8.46
N LEU A 297 -7.68 14.37 7.69
CA LEU A 297 -6.95 13.33 6.99
C LEU A 297 -5.78 12.86 7.83
N VAL A 298 -5.57 11.55 7.88
CA VAL A 298 -4.41 10.98 8.55
C VAL A 298 -3.54 10.20 7.59
N MET A 299 -2.24 10.45 7.70
CA MET A 299 -1.19 9.70 7.02
C MET A 299 -0.45 8.86 8.05
N LEU A 300 -0.37 7.55 7.84
CA LEU A 300 0.36 6.65 8.73
C LEU A 300 1.86 6.81 8.55
N GLY A 301 2.59 6.90 9.66
CA GLY A 301 4.04 6.69 9.69
C GLY A 301 4.44 5.23 9.40
N PRO A 302 5.74 4.96 9.19
CA PRO A 302 6.23 3.61 8.89
C PRO A 302 5.93 2.59 9.99
N ASP A 303 6.06 2.99 11.26
CA ASP A 303 5.83 2.14 12.44
C ASP A 303 4.42 2.29 13.04
N GLU A 304 3.56 3.10 12.40
CA GLU A 304 2.19 3.32 12.84
C GLU A 304 1.19 2.32 12.23
N ALA A 305 0.17 1.93 12.98
CA ALA A 305 -0.94 1.14 12.46
C ALA A 305 -2.30 1.59 13.00
N PHE A 306 -3.35 1.32 12.23
CA PHE A 306 -4.73 1.54 12.68
C PHE A 306 -5.13 0.52 13.74
N THR A 307 -5.81 0.98 14.79
CA THR A 307 -6.56 0.10 15.68
C THR A 307 -7.85 -0.33 14.97
N VAL A 308 -7.95 -1.61 14.62
CA VAL A 308 -9.17 -2.17 14.01
C VAL A 308 -10.22 -2.42 15.08
N LEU A 309 -11.39 -1.80 14.92
CA LEU A 309 -12.54 -2.03 15.79
C LEU A 309 -13.30 -3.27 15.33
N SER A 310 -13.65 -4.12 16.28
CA SER A 310 -14.46 -5.32 16.05
C SER A 310 -15.67 -5.28 16.97
N LEU A 311 -16.77 -4.74 16.45
CA LEU A 311 -17.98 -4.44 17.20
C LEU A 311 -19.05 -5.51 16.99
N SER A 312 -19.89 -5.68 18.01
CA SER A 312 -21.05 -6.54 17.93
C SER A 312 -22.12 -5.99 17.01
N GLY A 313 -22.68 -6.85 16.16
CA GLY A 313 -23.72 -6.52 15.20
C GLY A 313 -24.86 -7.52 15.23
N SER A 314 -25.82 -7.37 14.31
CA SER A 314 -27.04 -8.20 14.21
C SER A 314 -28.05 -8.03 15.36
N VAL A 315 -29.22 -8.66 15.20
CA VAL A 315 -30.32 -8.75 16.18
C VAL A 315 -30.77 -10.21 16.16
N PRO A 316 -30.46 -11.04 17.19
CA PRO A 316 -29.74 -10.73 18.43
C PRO A 316 -28.26 -10.38 18.20
N LYS A 317 -27.64 -9.68 19.17
CA LYS A 317 -26.24 -9.27 19.08
C LYS A 317 -25.30 -10.46 19.00
N ARG A 318 -24.41 -10.42 18.01
CA ARG A 318 -23.33 -11.37 17.80
C ARG A 318 -21.99 -10.62 17.79
N PRO A 319 -20.96 -11.14 18.47
CA PRO A 319 -19.65 -10.50 18.51
C PRO A 319 -18.95 -10.53 17.15
N HIS A 320 -18.07 -9.56 16.92
CA HIS A 320 -17.16 -9.49 15.78
C HIS A 320 -17.79 -9.42 14.38
N ILE A 321 -19.03 -8.91 14.28
CA ILE A 321 -19.74 -8.79 12.99
C ILE A 321 -19.34 -7.53 12.23
N ILE A 322 -19.20 -6.42 12.94
CA ILE A 322 -18.90 -5.12 12.34
C ILE A 322 -17.40 -4.87 12.53
N LYS A 323 -16.69 -4.68 11.43
CA LYS A 323 -15.27 -4.32 11.42
C LYS A 323 -15.14 -2.92 10.85
N SER A 324 -14.41 -2.05 11.53
CA SER A 324 -14.21 -0.67 11.06
C SER A 324 -12.89 -0.09 11.56
N LEU A 325 -12.34 0.86 10.80
CA LEU A 325 -11.17 1.65 11.22
C LEU A 325 -11.58 2.87 12.05
N ALA A 326 -12.80 3.38 11.84
CA ALA A 326 -13.30 4.60 12.47
C ALA A 326 -14.42 4.29 13.46
N LEU A 327 -14.29 4.80 14.69
CA LEU A 327 -15.34 4.79 15.70
C LEU A 327 -16.29 5.96 15.44
N LEU A 328 -17.56 5.67 15.18
CA LEU A 328 -18.59 6.68 15.03
C LEU A 328 -19.01 7.22 16.40
N LEU A 329 -19.03 8.54 16.55
CA LEU A 329 -19.32 9.19 17.84
C LEU A 329 -20.83 9.35 18.12
N GLY A 330 -21.71 9.11 17.15
CA GLY A 330 -23.16 9.31 17.28
C GLY A 330 -23.58 10.79 17.21
N PRO A 331 -24.87 11.15 17.16
CA PRO A 331 -25.99 10.36 17.63
C PRO A 331 -26.34 9.23 16.68
N ASP A 332 -26.61 8.08 17.26
CA ASP A 332 -26.88 6.84 16.55
C ASP A 332 -27.66 5.87 17.45
N PHE A 333 -28.07 4.72 16.92
CA PHE A 333 -28.82 3.73 17.69
C PHE A 333 -28.28 2.31 17.49
N MET A 334 -28.49 1.47 18.49
CA MET A 334 -28.18 0.04 18.43
C MET A 334 -29.37 -0.76 18.94
N THR A 335 -29.77 -1.79 18.18
CA THR A 335 -30.89 -2.67 18.56
C THR A 335 -30.38 -4.01 19.06
N ASP A 336 -30.96 -4.51 20.15
CA ASP A 336 -30.68 -5.83 20.72
C ASP A 336 -31.97 -6.63 20.94
N LEU A 337 -31.83 -7.95 21.00
CA LEU A 337 -32.90 -8.91 21.21
C LEU A 337 -32.46 -9.93 22.26
N PHE A 338 -33.15 -9.96 23.40
CA PHE A 338 -32.84 -10.88 24.48
C PHE A 338 -34.09 -11.34 25.22
N THR A 339 -33.98 -12.51 25.85
CA THR A 339 -35.05 -13.09 26.66
C THR A 339 -34.92 -12.67 28.13
N VAL A 340 -36.06 -12.40 28.75
CA VAL A 340 -36.24 -12.11 30.18
C VAL A 340 -37.27 -13.07 30.77
N GLU A 341 -37.26 -13.23 32.09
CA GLU A 341 -38.21 -14.05 32.84
C GLU A 341 -38.79 -13.21 33.98
N THR A 342 -40.11 -13.25 34.15
CA THR A 342 -40.84 -12.55 35.21
C THR A 342 -40.88 -13.38 36.51
N SER A 343 -41.33 -12.78 37.61
CA SER A 343 -41.45 -13.47 38.91
C SER A 343 -42.39 -14.68 38.92
N ASP A 344 -43.33 -14.72 37.98
CA ASP A 344 -44.30 -15.79 37.74
C ASP A 344 -43.89 -16.70 36.56
N HIS A 345 -42.59 -16.72 36.23
CA HIS A 345 -41.97 -17.61 35.25
C HIS A 345 -42.45 -17.43 33.80
N ALA A 346 -43.04 -16.27 33.45
CA ALA A 346 -43.35 -15.95 32.06
C ALA A 346 -42.07 -15.52 31.33
N ARG A 347 -41.76 -16.21 30.23
CA ARG A 347 -40.61 -15.88 29.38
C ARG A 347 -41.01 -14.92 28.29
N LEU A 348 -40.34 -13.78 28.24
CA LEU A 348 -40.60 -12.73 27.25
C LEU A 348 -39.33 -12.44 26.46
N GLN A 349 -39.48 -12.28 25.15
CA GLN A 349 -38.47 -11.79 24.25
C GLN A 349 -38.66 -10.29 24.07
N LEU A 350 -37.63 -9.52 24.44
CA LEU A 350 -37.61 -8.07 24.33
C LEU A 350 -36.72 -7.65 23.18
N ARG A 351 -37.26 -6.83 22.28
CA ARG A 351 -36.50 -6.12 21.26
C ARG A 351 -36.40 -4.65 21.63
N LEU A 352 -35.20 -4.22 22.02
CA LEU A 352 -34.95 -2.86 22.50
C LEU A 352 -33.97 -2.15 21.56
N SER A 353 -34.23 -0.87 21.30
CA SER A 353 -33.30 0.04 20.63
C SER A 353 -32.77 1.04 21.64
N TYR A 354 -31.47 1.29 21.62
CA TYR A 354 -30.80 2.24 22.50
C TYR A 354 -30.22 3.35 21.64
N ASN A 355 -30.62 4.60 21.87
CA ASN A 355 -30.02 5.75 21.22
C ASN A 355 -28.84 6.23 22.06
N TRP A 356 -27.72 6.42 21.40
CA TRP A 356 -26.44 6.67 22.03
C TRP A 356 -25.60 7.72 21.28
N TYR A 357 -24.69 8.33 22.02
CA TYR A 357 -23.60 9.13 21.50
C TYR A 357 -22.40 9.04 22.46
N PHE A 358 -21.23 9.45 22.00
CA PHE A 358 -20.04 9.59 22.83
C PHE A 358 -19.87 11.06 23.24
N ASP A 359 -19.78 11.28 24.55
CA ASP A 359 -19.60 12.61 25.13
C ASP A 359 -18.11 12.87 25.38
N VAL A 360 -17.44 13.45 24.37
CA VAL A 360 -15.99 13.73 24.41
C VAL A 360 -15.69 15.09 23.78
N ASP A 361 -14.87 15.88 24.46
CA ASP A 361 -14.26 17.08 23.90
C ASP A 361 -13.08 16.69 22.99
N ARG A 362 -13.06 17.24 21.77
CA ARG A 362 -12.04 16.96 20.75
C ARG A 362 -10.65 17.43 21.15
N HIS A 363 -10.55 18.35 22.11
CA HIS A 363 -9.28 18.92 22.56
C HIS A 363 -8.67 18.16 23.76
N ASP A 364 -9.40 17.23 24.37
CA ASP A 364 -8.91 16.44 25.49
C ASP A 364 -8.41 15.07 25.02
N GLU A 365 -7.09 14.96 24.85
CA GLU A 365 -6.44 13.71 24.44
C GLU A 365 -6.68 12.55 25.41
N GLN A 366 -6.79 12.83 26.72
CA GLN A 366 -7.03 11.79 27.72
C GLN A 366 -8.47 11.28 27.66
N ALA A 367 -9.43 12.17 27.41
CA ALA A 367 -10.83 11.77 27.17
C ALA A 367 -10.97 11.03 25.84
N ALA A 368 -10.23 11.42 24.80
CA ALA A 368 -10.22 10.75 23.51
C ALA A 368 -9.67 9.32 23.61
N ALA A 369 -8.60 9.11 24.38
CA ALA A 369 -8.04 7.77 24.60
C ALA A 369 -9.03 6.80 25.29
N LYS A 370 -9.97 7.32 26.12
CA LYS A 370 -11.00 6.50 26.79
C LYS A 370 -11.97 5.87 25.80
N LEU A 371 -12.21 6.48 24.65
CA LEU A 371 -13.14 5.97 23.62
C LEU A 371 -12.79 4.54 23.17
N PHE A 372 -11.49 4.24 23.13
CA PHE A 372 -10.95 2.96 22.65
C PHE A 372 -10.60 1.97 23.78
N GLN A 373 -10.81 2.33 25.05
CA GLN A 373 -10.53 1.43 26.18
C GLN A 373 -11.45 0.21 26.21
N VAL A 374 -12.66 0.34 25.64
CA VAL A 374 -13.64 -0.75 25.52
C VAL A 374 -13.64 -1.24 24.08
N PRO A 375 -13.06 -2.42 23.77
CA PRO A 375 -12.92 -2.90 22.39
C PRO A 375 -14.25 -3.09 21.66
N ASP A 376 -15.27 -3.59 22.36
CA ASP A 376 -16.63 -3.74 21.86
C ASP A 376 -17.61 -3.03 22.81
N PHE A 377 -17.78 -1.72 22.58
CA PHE A 377 -18.69 -0.92 23.39
C PHE A 377 -20.15 -1.34 23.20
N VAL A 378 -20.52 -1.85 22.01
CA VAL A 378 -21.89 -2.27 21.69
C VAL A 378 -22.26 -3.50 22.52
N ASP A 379 -21.41 -4.52 22.57
CA ASP A 379 -21.62 -5.71 23.41
C ASP A 379 -21.68 -5.35 24.88
N THR A 380 -20.71 -4.55 25.34
CA THR A 380 -20.59 -4.15 26.75
C THR A 380 -21.85 -3.39 27.19
N ALA A 381 -22.32 -2.44 26.38
CA ALA A 381 -23.53 -1.68 26.65
C ALA A 381 -24.79 -2.57 26.61
N CYS A 382 -24.96 -3.38 25.55
CA CYS A 382 -26.13 -4.25 25.41
C CYS A 382 -26.21 -5.28 26.55
N LYS A 383 -25.09 -5.92 26.93
CA LYS A 383 -25.04 -6.86 28.07
C LYS A 383 -25.36 -6.19 29.40
N ALA A 384 -24.80 -5.01 29.65
CA ALA A 384 -25.07 -4.26 30.88
C ALA A 384 -26.55 -3.89 30.99
N ILE A 385 -27.15 -3.38 29.91
CA ILE A 385 -28.57 -3.04 29.86
C ILE A 385 -29.45 -4.28 29.99
N ALA A 386 -29.17 -5.33 29.23
CA ALA A 386 -29.92 -6.59 29.29
C ALA A 386 -29.86 -7.20 30.69
N SER A 387 -28.73 -7.11 31.39
CA SER A 387 -28.60 -7.57 32.77
C SER A 387 -29.48 -6.74 33.73
N ARG A 388 -29.50 -5.41 33.59
CA ARG A 388 -30.37 -4.53 34.41
C ARG A 388 -31.84 -4.80 34.18
N VAL A 389 -32.25 -4.92 32.92
CA VAL A 389 -33.64 -5.21 32.55
C VAL A 389 -34.05 -6.60 33.04
N ARG A 390 -33.23 -7.64 32.86
CA ARG A 390 -33.49 -8.98 33.41
C ARG A 390 -33.68 -8.94 34.92
N GLY A 391 -32.82 -8.23 35.64
CA GLY A 391 -32.91 -8.11 37.10
C GLY A 391 -34.19 -7.43 37.57
N ALA A 392 -34.61 -6.35 36.89
CA ALA A 392 -35.84 -5.64 37.21
C ALA A 392 -37.10 -6.46 36.88
N VAL A 393 -37.13 -7.11 35.71
CA VAL A 393 -38.30 -7.90 35.26
C VAL A 393 -38.50 -9.14 36.13
N ALA A 394 -37.43 -9.78 36.60
CA ALA A 394 -37.51 -10.94 37.49
C ALA A 394 -38.23 -10.65 38.82
N GLY A 395 -38.27 -9.38 39.25
CA GLY A 395 -38.98 -8.96 40.47
C GLY A 395 -40.47 -8.64 40.27
N VAL A 396 -40.95 -8.63 39.03
CA VAL A 396 -42.30 -8.15 38.67
C VAL A 396 -43.12 -9.29 38.06
N LYS A 397 -44.44 -9.30 38.29
CA LYS A 397 -45.36 -10.27 37.65
C LYS A 397 -45.63 -9.91 36.19
N PHE A 398 -45.99 -10.89 35.38
CA PHE A 398 -46.24 -10.68 33.95
C PHE A 398 -47.28 -9.59 33.65
N ASP A 399 -48.44 -9.60 34.31
CA ASP A 399 -49.51 -8.60 34.07
C ASP A 399 -49.07 -7.17 34.41
N GLU A 400 -48.35 -6.99 35.52
CA GLU A 400 -47.80 -5.69 35.92
C GLU A 400 -46.73 -5.21 34.93
N PHE A 401 -45.85 -6.12 34.50
CA PHE A 401 -44.86 -5.82 33.48
C PHE A 401 -45.51 -5.47 32.14
N HIS A 402 -46.55 -6.18 31.72
CA HIS A 402 -47.22 -5.93 30.45
C HIS A 402 -47.87 -4.53 30.42
N ARG A 403 -48.50 -4.09 31.52
CA ARG A 403 -49.12 -2.77 31.62
C ARG A 403 -48.11 -1.62 31.75
N ASN A 404 -47.01 -1.84 32.47
CA ASN A 404 -46.05 -0.80 32.84
C ASN A 404 -44.66 -1.00 32.20
N SER A 405 -44.55 -1.79 31.14
CA SER A 405 -43.29 -2.20 30.50
C SER A 405 -42.37 -1.01 30.18
N ALA A 406 -42.94 0.07 29.63
CA ALA A 406 -42.21 1.30 29.29
C ALA A 406 -41.55 1.93 30.52
N HIS A 407 -42.29 2.07 31.62
CA HIS A 407 -41.76 2.65 32.84
C HIS A 407 -40.74 1.73 33.50
N ILE A 408 -41.04 0.43 33.64
CA ILE A 408 -40.16 -0.55 34.30
C ILE A 408 -38.82 -0.65 33.56
N ILE A 409 -38.82 -0.75 32.24
CA ILE A 409 -37.59 -0.84 31.44
C ILE A 409 -36.79 0.47 31.55
N ARG A 410 -37.42 1.64 31.38
CA ARG A 410 -36.71 2.93 31.50
C ARG A 410 -36.09 3.11 32.88
N THR A 411 -36.84 2.82 33.94
CA THR A 411 -36.35 2.88 35.32
C THR A 411 -35.21 1.89 35.56
N ALA A 412 -35.28 0.69 35.00
CA ALA A 412 -34.19 -0.30 35.10
C ALA A 412 -32.91 0.14 34.38
N VAL A 413 -33.02 0.78 33.21
CA VAL A 413 -31.86 1.21 32.43
C VAL A 413 -31.20 2.45 33.04
N PHE A 414 -31.97 3.53 33.24
CA PHE A 414 -31.44 4.82 33.66
C PHE A 414 -31.26 4.94 35.19
N GLY A 415 -32.03 4.17 35.96
CA GLY A 415 -32.10 4.31 37.41
C GLY A 415 -32.97 5.49 37.84
N THR A 416 -33.10 5.66 39.15
CA THR A 416 -33.84 6.77 39.76
C THR A 416 -32.89 7.79 40.39
N ASP A 417 -33.30 9.05 40.36
CA ASP A 417 -32.66 10.15 41.09
C ASP A 417 -33.05 10.17 42.57
N ALA A 418 -32.40 11.05 43.33
CA ALA A 418 -32.65 11.24 44.75
C ALA A 418 -34.11 11.62 45.06
N ASP A 419 -34.79 12.25 44.09
CA ASP A 419 -36.19 12.67 44.16
C ASP A 419 -37.18 11.61 43.63
N GLY A 420 -36.68 10.43 43.25
CA GLY A 420 -37.51 9.31 42.75
C GLY A 420 -37.90 9.39 41.27
N HIS A 421 -37.46 10.42 40.54
CA HIS A 421 -37.66 10.52 39.09
C HIS A 421 -36.68 9.63 38.32
N VAL A 422 -37.08 9.14 37.15
CA VAL A 422 -36.21 8.35 36.26
C VAL A 422 -35.20 9.30 35.61
N ARG A 423 -33.92 8.95 35.65
CA ARG A 423 -32.86 9.71 34.98
C ARG A 423 -33.08 9.76 33.47
N ASP A 424 -32.61 10.83 32.85
CA ASP A 424 -32.70 10.99 31.40
C ASP A 424 -31.60 10.25 30.63
N GLU A 425 -30.47 9.95 31.29
CA GLU A 425 -29.31 9.34 30.65
C GLU A 425 -28.58 8.29 31.50
N LEU A 426 -27.94 7.35 30.81
CA LEU A 426 -27.03 6.37 31.36
C LEU A 426 -25.64 6.59 30.78
N ARG A 427 -24.68 7.00 31.63
CA ARG A 427 -23.29 7.27 31.23
C ARG A 427 -22.35 6.14 31.65
N PHE A 428 -21.65 5.56 30.67
CA PHE A 428 -20.56 4.62 30.89
C PHE A 428 -19.25 5.40 31.05
N ARG A 429 -18.74 5.48 32.29
CA ARG A 429 -17.55 6.28 32.61
C ARG A 429 -16.25 5.75 31.98
N THR A 430 -16.21 4.47 31.62
CA THR A 430 -15.02 3.82 31.04
C THR A 430 -14.67 4.38 29.67
N ASN A 431 -15.66 4.64 28.82
CA ASN A 431 -15.47 5.09 27.45
C ASN A 431 -16.29 6.33 27.07
N ASN A 432 -16.93 7.00 28.03
CA ASN A 432 -17.80 8.15 27.82
C ASN A 432 -19.00 7.90 26.88
N LEU A 433 -19.44 6.65 26.73
CA LEU A 433 -20.69 6.33 26.03
C LEU A 433 -21.88 6.82 26.86
N VAL A 434 -22.77 7.57 26.23
CA VAL A 434 -24.03 8.03 26.80
C VAL A 434 -25.17 7.37 26.07
N ILE A 435 -26.07 6.74 26.81
CA ILE A 435 -27.36 6.27 26.32
C ILE A 435 -28.40 7.25 26.84
N PHE A 436 -29.14 7.89 25.94
CA PHE A 436 -30.09 8.96 26.29
C PHE A 436 -31.54 8.59 25.98
N ASN A 437 -31.77 7.50 25.23
CA ASN A 437 -33.12 7.00 25.00
C ASN A 437 -33.14 5.47 24.82
N VAL A 438 -34.23 4.85 25.25
CA VAL A 438 -34.51 3.43 25.08
C VAL A 438 -35.90 3.28 24.46
N ASP A 439 -35.92 2.76 23.23
CA ASP A 439 -37.13 2.49 22.46
C ASP A 439 -37.47 1.00 22.53
N ILE A 440 -38.65 0.68 23.07
CA ILE A 440 -39.15 -0.70 23.13
C ILE A 440 -39.84 -1.00 21.79
N GLN A 441 -39.21 -1.80 20.94
CA GLN A 441 -39.74 -2.13 19.62
C GLN A 441 -40.77 -3.26 19.69
N SER A 442 -40.50 -4.30 20.48
CA SER A 442 -41.46 -5.37 20.73
C SER A 442 -41.23 -6.08 22.06
N VAL A 443 -42.33 -6.60 22.61
CA VAL A 443 -42.37 -7.44 23.82
C VAL A 443 -43.26 -8.64 23.48
N GLU A 444 -42.64 -9.79 23.25
CA GLU A 444 -43.35 -10.99 22.77
C GLU A 444 -43.15 -12.16 23.75
N PRO A 445 -44.21 -12.87 24.16
CA PRO A 445 -44.06 -14.13 24.89
C PRO A 445 -43.30 -15.17 24.06
N VAL A 446 -42.33 -15.84 24.66
CA VAL A 446 -41.58 -16.93 24.00
C VAL A 446 -42.43 -18.19 23.89
N ASP A 447 -43.26 -18.45 24.91
CA ASP A 447 -44.07 -19.66 24.98
C ASP A 447 -45.41 -19.47 24.25
N GLU A 448 -45.69 -20.35 23.28
CA GLU A 448 -46.94 -20.30 22.49
C GLU A 448 -48.20 -20.45 23.35
N GLU A 449 -48.11 -21.19 24.46
CA GLU A 449 -49.23 -21.40 25.38
C GLU A 449 -49.60 -20.10 26.12
N THR A 450 -48.60 -19.32 26.52
CA THR A 450 -48.79 -18.00 27.13
C THR A 450 -49.40 -17.03 26.13
N LEU A 451 -48.96 -17.08 24.87
CA LEU A 451 -49.54 -16.27 23.78
C LEU A 451 -51.01 -16.64 23.53
N LYS A 452 -51.36 -17.93 23.46
CA LYS A 452 -52.75 -18.39 23.31
C LYS A 452 -53.62 -17.98 24.51
N SER A 453 -53.07 -18.04 25.72
CA SER A 453 -53.75 -17.61 26.94
C SER A 453 -54.03 -16.10 26.95
N LEU A 454 -53.08 -15.29 26.48
CA LEU A 454 -53.27 -13.85 26.26
C LEU A 454 -54.37 -13.57 25.23
N GLN A 455 -54.35 -14.23 24.08
CA GLN A 455 -55.37 -14.07 23.03
C GLN A 455 -56.77 -14.42 23.55
N LYS A 456 -56.89 -15.52 24.30
CA LYS A 456 -58.14 -15.93 24.95
C LYS A 456 -58.61 -14.88 25.96
N SER A 457 -57.70 -14.28 26.71
CA SER A 457 -58.00 -13.24 27.69
C SER A 457 -58.50 -11.96 27.03
N VAL A 458 -57.91 -11.55 25.91
CA VAL A 458 -58.39 -10.41 25.09
C VAL A 458 -59.78 -10.68 24.53
N GLN A 459 -60.03 -11.89 24.01
CA GLN A 459 -61.35 -12.27 23.51
C GLN A 459 -62.42 -12.21 24.61
N ILE A 460 -62.11 -12.73 25.80
CA ILE A 460 -63.02 -12.66 26.96
C ILE A 460 -63.24 -11.20 27.40
N ALA A 461 -62.20 -10.35 27.39
CA ALA A 461 -62.34 -8.95 27.73
C ALA A 461 -63.28 -8.21 26.76
N ILE A 462 -63.18 -8.48 25.45
CA ILE A 462 -64.10 -7.94 24.43
C ILE A 462 -65.52 -8.45 24.65
N GLN A 463 -65.68 -9.73 25.00
CA GLN A 463 -67.00 -10.28 25.31
C GLN A 463 -67.61 -9.59 26.53
N ILE A 464 -66.85 -9.40 27.61
CA ILE A 464 -67.32 -8.72 28.83
C ILE A 464 -67.72 -7.27 28.54
N THR A 465 -66.94 -6.52 27.74
CA THR A 465 -67.31 -5.15 27.40
C THR A 465 -68.55 -5.09 26.51
N THR A 466 -68.70 -6.05 25.60
CA THR A 466 -69.90 -6.18 24.75
C THR A 466 -71.12 -6.53 25.59
N ASP A 467 -71.02 -7.52 26.48
CA ASP A 467 -72.10 -7.93 27.38
C ASP A 467 -72.47 -6.80 28.36
N ALA A 468 -71.49 -6.03 28.84
CA ALA A 468 -71.73 -4.86 29.68
C ALA A 468 -72.44 -3.73 28.92
N GLN A 469 -72.07 -3.49 27.66
CA GLN A 469 -72.77 -2.53 26.79
C GLN A 469 -74.19 -3.00 26.49
N GLU A 470 -74.40 -4.30 26.23
CA GLU A 470 -75.72 -4.87 25.99
C GLU A 470 -76.60 -4.78 27.24
N ALA A 471 -76.05 -5.10 28.42
CA ALA A 471 -76.77 -4.97 29.69
C ALA A 471 -77.12 -3.51 30.02
N ALA A 472 -76.21 -2.56 29.77
CA ALA A 472 -76.48 -1.13 29.93
C ALA A 472 -77.57 -0.67 28.96
N ALA A 473 -77.51 -1.07 27.68
CA ALA A 473 -78.52 -0.75 26.68
C ALA A 473 -79.90 -1.36 27.01
N ARG A 474 -79.94 -2.59 27.54
CA ARG A 474 -81.18 -3.23 28.01
C ARG A 474 -81.75 -2.51 29.23
N HIS A 475 -80.91 -2.15 30.19
CA HIS A 475 -81.34 -1.42 31.39
C HIS A 475 -81.85 -0.01 31.03
N ASP A 476 -81.23 0.66 30.07
CA ASP A 476 -81.72 1.94 29.55
C ASP A 476 -83.03 1.79 28.76
N ALA A 477 -83.19 0.69 28.00
CA ALA A 477 -84.44 0.38 27.30
C ALA A 477 -85.60 0.02 28.24
N GLU A 478 -85.33 -0.62 29.38
CA GLU A 478 -86.33 -0.89 30.43
C GLU A 478 -86.68 0.36 31.26
N ARG A 479 -85.87 1.41 31.17
CA ARG A 479 -86.08 2.70 31.85
C ARG A 479 -86.95 3.69 31.06
N ILE A 480 -87.14 3.44 29.77
CA ILE A 480 -88.01 4.18 28.84
C ILE A 480 -89.38 3.50 28.84
#